data_AF-A0A2V7MFN3-F1
#
_entry.id   AF-A0A2V7MFN3-F1
#
_cell.length_a   1.000
_cell.length_b   1.000
_cell.length_c   1.000
_cell.angle_alpha   90.00
_cell.angle_beta   90.00
_cell.angle_gamma   90.00
#
_symmetry.space_group_name_H-M   'P 1'
#
loop_
_entity.id
_entity.type
_entity.pdbx_description
1 polymer ?
#
loop_
_entity_poly.entity_id
_entity_poly.type
_entity_poly.pdbx_seq_one_letter_code
_entity_poly.pdbx_strand_id
1 'polypeptide(L)'
;MLASEGVTPRFFRAFRTTLLHLTDSLRTPRSHLDRHTLALTALTRVLFLYFIQSKGWLDGDSRYVAHLLDRALASRRHFHRSFLHALCFGALNRPAAQRSHAARALGSIPFLNGGLFEPSLLERQHGPAVWSNADWRDAFDSLFERFHFSVREHDAGDFVAPDMLGRVFEGVMDPDERRASGSYYTPASLVREMVRAGLEAALTHRFGISPGAAARWVHERIAPCPAPNLRGLTVLDPAAGSGAFLLGTLDELVALRCAAGEAPALAVKRDVLAHSLFGVDLTPTAVRLTELRLWLALVADQDEADVSRVAPLPNLDGHVLQGDALLDPVMLAASLGGRAFRGGAAEVRRLAAARHKHFLLAGPEKRAAQVELDRAEAVLAGRLLDEGSSALEAAIAERLGAARNRDLFGRRRGLDSEQRQRLQRLHQAWRELRAARRKLRQEGATPFFSFEAQFADVMHHGGFDLVVGNPPWVRAERLPQRVRETLATRYSCWQPAPTRGFAHLPDLAVAFTERAIELARPGGVVAL
;
A
#
# COMPACT_ATOMS: atom_id res chain seq x y z
N MET A 1 10.71 1.32 27.82
CA MET A 1 9.96 0.43 26.90
C MET A 1 8.84 -0.37 27.55
N LEU A 2 8.79 -0.59 28.88
CA LEU A 2 7.75 -1.43 29.53
C LEU A 2 6.38 -0.74 29.75
N ALA A 3 6.27 0.59 29.67
CA ALA A 3 4.99 1.29 29.93
C ALA A 3 3.96 1.17 28.78
N SER A 4 4.41 1.17 27.52
CA SER A 4 3.51 1.14 26.35
C SER A 4 2.88 -0.24 26.08
N GLU A 5 3.42 -1.32 26.66
CA GLU A 5 2.89 -2.68 26.48
C GLU A 5 1.51 -2.89 27.11
N GLY A 6 1.17 -2.18 28.19
CA GLY A 6 -0.15 -2.24 28.82
C GLY A 6 -1.22 -1.40 28.10
N VAL A 7 -0.80 -0.32 27.44
CA VAL A 7 -1.68 0.60 26.70
C VAL A 7 -2.18 -0.05 25.41
N THR A 8 -1.31 -0.79 24.70
CA THR A 8 -1.64 -1.36 23.38
C THR A 8 -2.88 -2.27 23.42
N PRO A 9 -3.00 -3.29 24.30
CA PRO A 9 -4.15 -4.19 24.31
C PRO A 9 -5.44 -3.52 24.77
N ARG A 10 -5.34 -2.52 25.67
CA ARG A 10 -6.47 -1.74 26.17
C ARG A 10 -7.04 -0.83 25.09
N PHE A 11 -6.17 -0.06 24.43
CA PHE A 11 -6.54 0.79 23.30
C PHE A 11 -7.12 -0.04 22.16
N PHE A 12 -6.48 -1.17 21.85
CA PHE A 12 -6.96 -2.12 20.86
C PHE A 12 -8.41 -2.59 21.13
N ARG A 13 -8.68 -3.04 22.36
CA ARG A 13 -10.03 -3.51 22.73
C ARG A 13 -11.05 -2.37 22.60
N ALA A 14 -10.71 -1.18 23.09
CA ALA A 14 -11.57 -0.01 22.98
C ALA A 14 -11.86 0.34 21.52
N PHE A 15 -10.83 0.43 20.67
CA PHE A 15 -10.96 0.77 19.26
C PHE A 15 -11.86 -0.22 18.52
N ARG A 16 -11.66 -1.53 18.73
CA ARG A 16 -12.48 -2.56 18.10
C ARG A 16 -13.94 -2.48 18.53
N THR A 17 -14.21 -2.28 19.82
CA THR A 17 -15.58 -2.12 20.32
C THR A 17 -16.25 -0.89 19.73
N THR A 18 -15.55 0.25 19.69
CA THR A 18 -16.06 1.48 19.07
C THR A 18 -16.32 1.30 17.58
N LEU A 19 -15.43 0.64 16.85
CA LEU A 19 -15.61 0.39 15.41
C LEU A 19 -16.85 -0.47 15.12
N LEU A 20 -17.05 -1.55 15.88
CA LEU A 20 -18.23 -2.41 15.73
C LEU A 20 -19.51 -1.62 16.01
N HIS A 21 -19.54 -0.84 17.10
CA HIS A 21 -20.68 0.03 17.42
C HIS A 21 -21.00 1.03 16.31
N LEU A 22 -19.98 1.70 15.76
CA LEU A 22 -20.15 2.62 14.62
C LEU A 22 -20.57 1.88 13.33
N THR A 23 -20.13 0.65 13.13
CA THR A 23 -20.52 -0.17 11.97
C THR A 23 -22.00 -0.56 12.05
N ASP A 24 -22.47 -0.95 13.23
CA ASP A 24 -23.84 -1.42 13.46
C ASP A 24 -24.87 -0.30 13.54
N SER A 25 -24.46 0.89 13.99
CA SER A 25 -25.31 2.08 14.04
C SER A 25 -25.64 2.65 12.66
N LEU A 26 -24.82 2.40 11.64
CA LEU A 26 -25.12 2.78 10.26
C LEU A 26 -26.19 1.86 9.65
N ARG A 27 -27.18 2.46 8.97
CA ARG A 27 -28.22 1.72 8.23
C ARG A 27 -27.93 1.57 6.74
N THR A 28 -27.07 2.44 6.21
CA THR A 28 -26.71 2.50 4.79
C THR A 28 -25.19 2.63 4.68
N PRO A 29 -24.50 1.86 3.82
CA PRO A 29 -25.03 0.89 2.84
C PRO A 29 -25.56 -0.42 3.46
N ARG A 30 -26.28 -1.24 2.68
CA ARG A 30 -26.81 -2.54 3.14
C ARG A 30 -25.69 -3.55 3.45
N SER A 31 -24.60 -3.48 2.70
CA SER A 31 -23.40 -4.29 2.92
C SER A 31 -22.76 -3.96 4.26
N HIS A 32 -22.61 -4.97 5.12
CA HIS A 32 -21.89 -4.81 6.39
C HIS A 32 -20.42 -4.42 6.15
N LEU A 33 -19.79 -4.99 5.12
CA LEU A 33 -18.41 -4.67 4.74
C LEU A 33 -18.24 -3.19 4.38
N ASP A 34 -19.19 -2.62 3.64
CA ASP A 34 -19.13 -1.21 3.24
C ASP A 34 -19.34 -0.30 4.45
N ARG A 35 -20.27 -0.65 5.36
CA ARG A 35 -20.46 0.09 6.62
C ARG A 35 -19.22 0.03 7.50
N HIS A 36 -18.59 -1.14 7.60
CA HIS A 36 -17.34 -1.32 8.33
C HIS A 36 -16.23 -0.44 7.75
N THR A 37 -16.09 -0.42 6.42
CA THR A 37 -15.11 0.42 5.71
C THR A 37 -15.35 1.91 5.97
N LEU A 38 -16.60 2.36 5.97
CA LEU A 38 -16.98 3.74 6.27
C LEU A 38 -16.68 4.11 7.73
N ALA A 39 -17.06 3.25 8.69
CA ALA A 39 -16.78 3.45 10.11
C ALA A 39 -15.28 3.50 10.39
N LEU A 40 -14.51 2.61 9.77
CA LEU A 40 -13.06 2.58 9.87
C LEU A 40 -12.43 3.86 9.32
N THR A 41 -12.90 4.32 8.15
CA THR A 41 -12.44 5.57 7.52
C THR A 41 -12.73 6.79 8.40
N ALA A 42 -13.86 6.82 9.10
CA ALA A 42 -14.20 7.91 10.01
C ALA A 42 -13.35 7.89 11.28
N LEU A 43 -13.15 6.72 11.88
CA LEU A 43 -12.30 6.56 13.05
C LEU A 43 -10.83 6.88 12.74
N THR A 44 -10.29 6.45 11.59
CA THR A 44 -8.92 6.78 11.17
C THR A 44 -8.71 8.27 10.96
N ARG A 45 -9.71 8.97 10.40
CA ARG A 45 -9.70 10.44 10.29
C ARG A 45 -9.61 11.09 11.66
N VAL A 46 -10.50 10.74 12.59
CA VAL A 46 -10.50 11.34 13.94
C VAL A 46 -9.21 10.99 14.69
N LEU A 47 -8.73 9.76 14.57
CA LEU A 47 -7.46 9.32 15.12
C LEU A 47 -6.28 10.15 14.62
N PHE A 48 -6.21 10.40 13.30
CA PHE A 48 -5.21 11.30 12.74
C PHE A 48 -5.32 12.73 13.29
N LEU A 49 -6.55 13.24 13.45
CA LEU A 49 -6.77 14.56 14.06
C LEU A 49 -6.21 14.63 15.49
N TYR A 50 -6.38 13.57 16.28
CA TYR A 50 -5.81 13.47 17.64
C TYR A 50 -4.27 13.46 17.64
N PHE A 51 -3.63 12.85 16.64
CA PHE A 51 -2.18 12.94 16.49
C PHE A 51 -1.74 14.37 16.14
N ILE A 52 -2.36 15.03 15.15
CA ILE A 52 -1.93 16.37 14.74
C ILE A 52 -2.31 17.47 15.75
N GLN A 53 -3.39 17.32 16.52
CA GLN A 53 -3.75 18.30 17.56
C GLN A 53 -2.74 18.31 18.70
N SER A 54 -2.07 17.18 18.98
CA SER A 54 -0.99 17.12 19.98
C SER A 54 0.21 18.01 19.61
N LYS A 55 0.41 18.28 18.30
CA LYS A 55 1.38 19.23 17.76
C LYS A 55 0.91 20.69 17.77
N GLY A 56 -0.32 20.98 18.21
CA GLY A 56 -0.90 22.33 18.21
C GLY A 56 -1.36 22.81 16.83
N TRP A 57 -1.43 21.95 15.81
CA TRP A 57 -1.81 22.34 14.46
C TRP A 57 -3.29 22.67 14.30
N LEU A 58 -4.13 22.31 15.27
CA LEU A 58 -5.56 22.61 15.25
C LEU A 58 -5.83 23.82 16.15
N ASP A 59 -5.66 25.03 15.60
CA ASP A 59 -5.93 26.30 16.28
C ASP A 59 -5.15 26.49 17.60
N GLY A 60 -3.99 25.83 17.74
CA GLY A 60 -3.20 25.83 18.99
C GLY A 60 -3.80 25.00 20.12
N ASP A 61 -4.89 24.26 19.89
CA ASP A 61 -5.65 23.55 20.92
C ASP A 61 -5.35 22.05 20.91
N SER A 62 -4.75 21.55 22.01
CA SER A 62 -4.41 20.14 22.19
C SER A 62 -5.62 19.24 22.47
N ARG A 63 -6.82 19.81 22.67
CA ARG A 63 -8.12 19.11 22.83
C ARG A 63 -9.15 19.58 21.81
N TYR A 64 -8.69 20.13 20.68
CA TYR A 64 -9.53 20.77 19.66
C TYR A 64 -10.74 19.95 19.22
N VAL A 65 -10.56 18.67 18.91
CA VAL A 65 -11.63 17.82 18.39
C VAL A 65 -12.68 17.53 19.48
N ALA A 66 -12.26 17.32 20.73
CA ALA A 66 -13.19 17.17 21.85
C ALA A 66 -14.00 18.45 22.08
N HIS A 67 -13.35 19.61 22.06
CA HIS A 67 -14.04 20.91 22.16
C HIS A 67 -14.97 21.18 20.96
N LEU A 68 -14.72 20.61 19.77
CA LEU A 68 -15.68 20.66 18.66
C LEU A 68 -16.94 19.83 18.96
N LEU A 69 -16.81 18.67 19.60
CA LEU A 69 -17.95 17.86 20.02
C LEU A 69 -18.78 18.62 21.08
N ASP A 70 -18.14 19.21 22.09
CA ASP A 70 -18.81 20.01 23.11
C ASP A 70 -19.58 21.19 22.51
N ARG A 71 -18.95 21.91 21.58
CA ARG A 71 -19.60 23.00 20.83
C ARG A 71 -20.80 22.50 20.02
N ALA A 72 -20.71 21.32 19.41
CA ALA A 72 -21.83 20.73 18.67
C ALA A 72 -23.00 20.38 19.59
N LEU A 73 -22.71 19.78 20.75
CA LEU A 73 -23.70 19.43 21.76
C LEU A 73 -24.39 20.68 22.34
N ALA A 74 -23.61 21.70 22.72
CA ALA A 74 -24.13 22.96 23.27
C ALA A 74 -25.02 23.72 22.27
N SER A 75 -24.63 23.74 21.00
CA SER A 75 -25.40 24.40 19.92
C SER A 75 -26.53 23.55 19.34
N ARG A 76 -26.77 22.33 19.88
CA ARG A 76 -27.71 21.33 19.33
C ARG A 76 -27.49 21.06 17.84
N ARG A 77 -26.25 21.16 17.38
CA ARG A 77 -25.83 20.86 16.01
C ARG A 77 -25.28 19.44 15.94
N HIS A 78 -25.31 18.89 14.74
CA HIS A 78 -24.76 17.56 14.48
C HIS A 78 -23.23 17.65 14.33
N PHE A 79 -22.46 17.00 15.21
CA PHE A 79 -20.99 17.04 15.24
C PHE A 79 -20.39 16.66 13.89
N HIS A 80 -20.75 15.48 13.40
CA HIS A 80 -20.19 14.95 12.15
C HIS A 80 -20.44 15.89 10.96
N ARG A 81 -21.71 16.24 10.71
CA ARG A 81 -22.10 17.07 9.56
C ARG A 81 -21.61 18.51 9.66
N SER A 82 -21.63 19.09 10.86
CA SER A 82 -21.40 20.53 11.03
C SER A 82 -19.93 20.88 11.19
N PHE A 83 -19.16 20.00 11.83
CA PHE A 83 -17.77 20.28 12.20
C PHE A 83 -16.81 19.31 11.52
N LEU A 84 -17.01 17.99 11.66
CA LEU A 84 -16.05 17.02 11.12
C LEU A 84 -15.97 17.08 9.58
N HIS A 85 -17.09 17.22 8.87
CA HIS A 85 -17.06 17.46 7.42
C HIS A 85 -16.40 18.79 7.03
N ALA A 86 -16.68 19.86 7.77
CA ALA A 86 -16.10 21.17 7.50
C ALA A 86 -14.59 21.18 7.75
N LEU A 87 -14.14 20.41 8.75
CA LEU A 87 -12.73 20.24 9.09
C LEU A 87 -12.02 19.38 8.04
N CYS A 88 -12.52 18.17 7.78
CA CYS A 88 -11.92 17.21 6.84
C CYS A 88 -12.02 17.70 5.39
N PHE A 89 -13.22 17.88 4.86
CA PHE A 89 -13.43 18.20 3.43
C PHE A 89 -13.28 19.69 3.11
N GLY A 90 -13.22 20.54 4.14
CA GLY A 90 -13.08 21.99 4.02
C GLY A 90 -11.69 22.47 4.42
N ALA A 91 -11.40 22.58 5.72
CA ALA A 91 -10.20 23.25 6.20
C ALA A 91 -8.90 22.49 5.85
N LEU A 92 -8.85 21.17 6.10
CA LEU A 92 -7.66 20.34 5.87
C LEU A 92 -7.44 20.02 4.38
N ASN A 93 -8.52 20.00 3.60
CA ASN A 93 -8.50 19.65 2.18
C ASN A 93 -8.63 20.87 1.23
N ARG A 94 -8.68 22.10 1.73
CA ARG A 94 -8.66 23.30 0.87
C ARG A 94 -7.66 24.35 1.36
N PRO A 95 -6.89 24.96 0.44
CA PRO A 95 -6.05 26.12 0.75
C PRO A 95 -6.87 27.23 1.41
N ALA A 96 -6.24 28.02 2.30
CA ALA A 96 -6.94 29.02 3.11
C ALA A 96 -7.80 29.99 2.28
N ALA A 97 -7.32 30.39 1.10
CA ALA A 97 -8.03 31.25 0.15
C ALA A 97 -9.36 30.66 -0.34
N GLN A 98 -9.46 29.34 -0.49
CA GLN A 98 -10.61 28.64 -1.09
C GLN A 98 -11.57 28.02 -0.05
N ARG A 99 -11.34 28.29 1.24
CA ARG A 99 -12.18 27.75 2.33
C ARG A 99 -13.56 28.41 2.36
N SER A 100 -14.59 27.63 2.66
CA SER A 100 -15.93 28.15 2.92
C SER A 100 -15.97 28.93 4.24
N HIS A 101 -17.02 29.73 4.47
CA HIS A 101 -17.22 30.43 5.74
C HIS A 101 -17.18 29.47 6.95
N ALA A 102 -17.83 28.29 6.83
CA ALA A 102 -17.82 27.27 7.87
C ALA A 102 -16.41 26.74 8.17
N ALA A 103 -15.57 26.56 7.13
CA ALA A 103 -14.20 26.08 7.31
C ALA A 103 -13.26 27.17 7.86
N ARG A 104 -13.50 28.46 7.57
CA ARG A 104 -12.75 29.57 8.17
C ARG A 104 -13.12 29.80 9.63
N ALA A 105 -14.37 29.57 10.00
CA ALA A 105 -14.85 29.67 11.38
C ALA A 105 -14.24 28.62 12.33
N LEU A 106 -13.52 27.62 11.79
CA LEU A 106 -12.81 26.61 12.56
C LEU A 106 -11.47 27.11 13.13
N GLY A 107 -10.98 28.28 12.70
CA GLY A 107 -9.73 28.85 13.20
C GLY A 107 -8.51 28.54 12.32
N SER A 108 -7.32 28.59 12.92
CA SER A 108 -6.04 28.39 12.23
C SER A 108 -5.75 26.90 12.04
N ILE A 109 -6.12 26.37 10.89
CA ILE A 109 -5.97 24.95 10.51
C ILE A 109 -5.06 24.83 9.27
N PRO A 110 -4.13 23.87 9.18
CA PRO A 110 -3.23 23.73 8.04
C PRO A 110 -3.97 23.15 6.83
N PHE A 111 -3.35 23.29 5.66
CA PHE A 111 -3.77 22.56 4.47
C PHE A 111 -2.89 21.32 4.32
N LEU A 112 -3.46 20.13 4.50
CA LEU A 112 -2.71 18.87 4.48
C LEU A 112 -2.83 18.10 3.17
N ASN A 113 -3.59 18.60 2.19
CA ASN A 113 -3.88 17.95 0.91
C ASN A 113 -4.68 16.64 1.05
N GLY A 114 -5.65 16.46 0.16
CA GLY A 114 -6.81 15.59 0.30
C GLY A 114 -6.60 14.08 0.24
N GLY A 115 -5.60 13.49 0.91
CA GLY A 115 -5.51 12.03 1.02
C GLY A 115 -6.66 11.45 1.86
N LEU A 116 -6.37 11.20 3.14
CA LEU A 116 -7.36 10.76 4.14
C LEU A 116 -8.61 11.66 4.21
N PHE A 117 -8.46 12.93 3.87
CA PHE A 117 -9.48 13.98 3.98
C PHE A 117 -10.24 14.26 2.68
N GLU A 118 -10.12 13.42 1.65
CA GLU A 118 -11.07 13.41 0.54
C GLU A 118 -12.24 12.47 0.81
N PRO A 119 -13.43 12.75 0.24
CA PRO A 119 -14.53 11.81 0.24
C PRO A 119 -14.10 10.52 -0.47
N SER A 120 -14.22 9.39 0.25
CA SER A 120 -13.98 8.04 -0.26
C SER A 120 -14.98 7.67 -1.36
N LEU A 121 -14.68 6.62 -2.13
CA LEU A 121 -15.58 6.13 -3.18
C LEU A 121 -16.97 5.77 -2.63
N LEU A 122 -17.02 5.11 -1.47
CA LEU A 122 -18.27 4.76 -0.81
C LEU A 122 -19.07 6.01 -0.39
N GLU A 123 -18.40 7.05 0.14
CA GLU A 123 -19.05 8.33 0.48
C GLU A 123 -19.55 9.08 -0.75
N ARG A 124 -18.89 8.93 -1.91
CA ARG A 124 -19.36 9.52 -3.17
C ARG A 124 -20.55 8.76 -3.75
N GLN A 125 -20.58 7.44 -3.62
CA GLN A 125 -21.64 6.58 -4.14
C GLN A 125 -22.92 6.62 -3.28
N HIS A 126 -22.77 6.57 -1.96
CA HIS A 126 -23.90 6.45 -1.02
C HIS A 126 -24.21 7.74 -0.26
N GLY A 127 -23.43 8.80 -0.48
CA GLY A 127 -23.45 10.00 0.35
C GLY A 127 -22.58 9.84 1.61
N PRO A 128 -22.34 10.93 2.35
CA PRO A 128 -21.52 10.87 3.56
C PRO A 128 -22.19 9.99 4.62
N ALA A 129 -21.43 9.06 5.19
CA ALA A 129 -21.86 8.32 6.38
C ALA A 129 -22.04 9.30 7.54
N VAL A 130 -23.14 9.21 8.30
CA VAL A 130 -23.42 10.12 9.41
C VAL A 130 -23.84 9.30 10.64
N TRP A 131 -23.14 9.53 11.75
CA TRP A 131 -23.38 8.91 13.06
C TRP A 131 -23.96 9.92 14.02
N SER A 132 -24.82 9.50 14.94
CA SER A 132 -25.43 10.44 15.89
C SER A 132 -24.40 11.07 16.82
N ASN A 133 -24.77 12.18 17.47
CA ASN A 133 -23.93 12.78 18.50
C ASN A 133 -23.75 11.84 19.72
N ALA A 134 -24.68 10.90 19.97
CA ALA A 134 -24.54 9.90 21.01
C ALA A 134 -23.45 8.89 20.66
N ASP A 135 -23.47 8.37 19.43
CA ASP A 135 -22.43 7.44 18.94
C ASP A 135 -21.03 8.05 19.01
N TRP A 136 -20.91 9.33 18.64
CA TRP A 136 -19.64 10.04 18.75
C TRP A 136 -19.26 10.32 20.21
N ARG A 137 -20.19 10.67 21.09
CA ARG A 137 -19.88 10.84 22.51
C ARG A 137 -19.32 9.54 23.11
N ASP A 138 -19.99 8.42 22.85
CA ASP A 138 -19.55 7.11 23.32
C ASP A 138 -18.15 6.76 22.79
N ALA A 139 -17.87 7.10 21.52
CA ALA A 139 -16.54 6.94 20.94
C ALA A 139 -15.47 7.81 21.63
N PHE A 140 -15.78 9.06 21.97
CA PHE A 140 -14.82 9.93 22.67
C PHE A 140 -14.57 9.44 24.09
N ASP A 141 -15.62 9.10 24.84
CA ASP A 141 -15.51 8.67 26.23
C ASP A 141 -14.80 7.31 26.36
N SER A 142 -15.07 6.37 25.44
CA SER A 142 -14.54 5.00 25.51
C SER A 142 -13.15 4.85 24.90
N LEU A 143 -12.82 5.66 23.89
CA LEU A 143 -11.58 5.59 23.13
C LEU A 143 -10.78 6.89 23.27
N PHE A 144 -11.18 7.99 22.63
CA PHE A 144 -10.26 9.11 22.43
C PHE A 144 -9.85 9.87 23.69
N GLU A 145 -10.76 10.09 24.65
CA GLU A 145 -10.43 10.80 25.91
C GLU A 145 -9.84 9.87 26.98
N ARG A 146 -9.85 8.55 26.73
CA ARG A 146 -9.29 7.55 27.64
C ARG A 146 -7.80 7.33 27.45
N PHE A 147 -7.24 7.77 26.33
CA PHE A 147 -5.84 7.58 25.97
C PHE A 147 -5.20 8.91 25.56
N HIS A 148 -3.91 9.05 25.82
CA HIS A 148 -3.13 10.21 25.38
C HIS A 148 -2.42 9.87 24.07
N PHE A 149 -2.42 10.77 23.08
CA PHE A 149 -1.80 10.54 21.78
C PHE A 149 -0.54 11.39 21.62
N SER A 150 0.53 10.80 21.10
CA SER A 150 1.75 11.53 20.73
C SER A 150 2.25 11.08 19.37
N VAL A 151 2.81 12.03 18.61
CA VAL A 151 3.46 11.77 17.32
C VAL A 151 4.92 11.32 17.52
N ARG A 152 5.52 11.57 18.69
CA ARG A 152 6.92 11.24 18.98
C ARG A 152 7.01 9.97 19.83
N GLU A 153 7.83 9.02 19.39
CA GLU A 153 8.00 7.71 20.04
C GLU A 153 8.71 7.78 21.42
N HIS A 154 9.36 8.90 21.75
CA HIS A 154 10.24 9.03 22.92
C HIS A 154 9.61 9.72 24.13
N ASP A 155 8.32 10.05 24.08
CA ASP A 155 7.64 10.64 25.24
C ASP A 155 7.45 9.58 26.34
N ALA A 156 8.03 9.82 27.51
CA ALA A 156 7.92 8.90 28.63
C ALA A 156 6.49 8.92 29.23
N GLY A 157 5.71 7.86 29.03
CA GLY A 157 4.39 7.66 29.65
C GLY A 157 3.45 6.71 28.91
N ASP A 158 2.19 6.65 29.36
CA ASP A 158 1.11 5.85 28.75
C ASP A 158 0.50 6.56 27.53
N PHE A 159 1.24 6.62 26.42
CA PHE A 159 0.82 7.29 25.19
C PHE A 159 0.55 6.31 24.04
N VAL A 160 -0.36 6.69 23.15
CA VAL A 160 -0.65 6.05 21.88
C VAL A 160 0.25 6.66 20.80
N ALA A 161 1.14 5.84 20.24
CA ALA A 161 2.09 6.21 19.20
C ALA A 161 1.72 5.59 17.83
N PRO A 162 2.21 6.13 16.70
CA PRO A 162 1.88 5.66 15.36
C PRO A 162 2.24 4.20 15.08
N ASP A 163 3.30 3.66 15.71
CA ASP A 163 3.74 2.27 15.59
C ASP A 163 2.70 1.28 16.13
N MET A 164 1.98 1.68 17.20
CA MET A 164 0.94 0.86 17.82
C MET A 164 -0.31 0.74 16.94
N LEU A 165 -0.49 1.64 15.97
CA LEU A 165 -1.58 1.52 15.00
C LEU A 165 -1.48 0.23 14.19
N GLY A 166 -0.27 -0.21 13.83
CA GLY A 166 -0.09 -1.48 13.14
C GLY A 166 -0.75 -2.64 13.89
N ARG A 167 -0.40 -2.79 15.17
CA ARG A 167 -0.96 -3.83 16.05
C ARG A 167 -2.48 -3.72 16.23
N VAL A 168 -2.99 -2.49 16.34
CA VAL A 168 -4.41 -2.24 16.59
C VAL A 168 -5.24 -2.62 15.39
N PHE A 169 -4.90 -2.12 14.21
CA PHE A 169 -5.67 -2.35 13.01
C PHE A 169 -5.60 -3.81 12.54
N GLU A 170 -4.46 -4.47 12.72
CA GLU A 170 -4.34 -5.91 12.45
C GLU A 170 -5.21 -6.77 13.37
N GLY A 171 -5.35 -6.39 14.64
CA GLY A 171 -6.24 -7.11 15.57
C GLY A 171 -7.72 -6.82 15.34
N VAL A 172 -8.05 -5.69 14.71
CA VAL A 172 -9.43 -5.25 14.47
C VAL A 172 -10.05 -6.03 13.31
N MET A 173 -9.20 -6.57 12.43
CA MET A 173 -9.60 -7.59 11.46
C MET A 173 -10.28 -8.76 12.18
N ASP A 174 -11.31 -9.32 11.54
CA ASP A 174 -12.03 -10.45 12.12
C ASP A 174 -11.05 -11.61 12.42
N PRO A 175 -11.18 -12.35 13.54
CA PRO A 175 -10.30 -13.47 13.83
C PRO A 175 -10.21 -14.52 12.71
N ASP A 176 -11.29 -14.71 11.95
CA ASP A 176 -11.31 -15.59 10.79
C ASP A 176 -10.62 -14.94 9.58
N GLU A 177 -10.78 -13.63 9.36
CA GLU A 177 -10.03 -12.86 8.35
C GLU A 177 -8.52 -12.84 8.63
N ARG A 178 -8.10 -12.71 9.90
CA ARG A 178 -6.70 -12.73 10.31
C ARG A 178 -6.06 -14.11 10.13
N ARG A 179 -6.79 -15.20 10.40
CA ARG A 179 -6.31 -16.56 10.12
C ARG A 179 -6.31 -16.89 8.63
N ALA A 180 -7.22 -16.30 7.86
CA ALA A 180 -7.31 -16.48 6.41
C ALA A 180 -6.24 -15.67 5.66
N SER A 181 -5.94 -14.45 6.11
CA SER A 181 -4.93 -13.56 5.53
C SER A 181 -3.50 -13.92 5.92
N GLY A 182 -3.28 -14.57 7.07
CA GLY A 182 -1.94 -14.99 7.51
C GLY A 182 -1.00 -13.83 7.84
N SER A 183 -1.55 -12.62 8.08
CA SER A 183 -0.80 -11.42 8.42
C SER A 183 -0.38 -11.45 9.89
N TYR A 184 0.93 -11.39 10.14
CA TYR A 184 1.51 -11.33 11.48
C TYR A 184 2.33 -10.05 11.65
N TYR A 185 2.10 -9.35 12.77
CA TYR A 185 2.90 -8.19 13.16
C TYR A 185 4.38 -8.57 13.28
N THR A 186 5.23 -7.87 12.53
CA THR A 186 6.68 -7.99 12.64
C THR A 186 7.19 -6.99 13.69
N PRO A 187 7.86 -7.43 14.77
CA PRO A 187 8.43 -6.53 15.76
C PRO A 187 9.38 -5.50 15.14
N ALA A 188 9.36 -4.26 15.65
CA ALA A 188 10.15 -3.16 15.09
C ALA A 188 11.66 -3.44 15.10
N SER A 189 12.17 -4.20 16.07
CA SER A 189 13.57 -4.64 16.10
C SER A 189 13.91 -5.55 14.92
N LEU A 190 13.06 -6.54 14.64
CA LEU A 190 13.25 -7.47 13.52
C LEU A 190 13.14 -6.76 12.18
N VAL A 191 12.16 -5.86 12.03
CA VAL A 191 12.03 -5.02 10.83
C VAL A 191 13.32 -4.23 10.59
N ARG A 192 13.85 -3.58 11.63
CA ARG A 192 15.09 -2.79 11.54
C ARG A 192 16.28 -3.65 11.15
N GLU A 193 16.42 -4.83 11.73
CA GLU A 193 17.50 -5.76 11.39
C GLU A 193 17.43 -6.22 9.92
N MET A 194 16.24 -6.65 9.46
CA MET A 194 16.03 -7.08 8.07
C MET A 194 16.28 -5.95 7.07
N VAL A 195 15.77 -4.75 7.36
CA VAL A 195 15.98 -3.57 6.51
C VAL A 195 17.47 -3.21 6.44
N ARG A 196 18.19 -3.21 7.58
CA ARG A 196 19.63 -2.92 7.60
C ARG A 196 20.43 -3.94 6.81
N ALA A 197 20.16 -5.23 6.99
CA ALA A 197 20.80 -6.29 6.22
C ALA A 197 20.52 -6.16 4.71
N GLY A 198 19.27 -5.89 4.35
CA GLY A 198 18.87 -5.65 2.95
C GLY A 198 19.55 -4.43 2.34
N LEU A 199 19.63 -3.32 3.07
CA LEU A 199 20.32 -2.10 2.63
C LEU A 199 21.83 -2.30 2.53
N GLU A 200 22.48 -2.98 3.47
CA GLU A 200 23.92 -3.29 3.40
C GLU A 200 24.26 -4.09 2.13
N ALA A 201 23.47 -5.14 1.86
CA ALA A 201 23.63 -5.94 0.66
C ALA A 201 23.35 -5.10 -0.61
N ALA A 202 22.30 -4.28 -0.60
CA ALA A 202 21.98 -3.42 -1.74
C ALA A 202 23.09 -2.38 -2.01
N LEU A 203 23.67 -1.80 -0.95
CA LEU A 203 24.79 -0.87 -1.04
C LEU A 203 26.03 -1.52 -1.66
N THR A 204 26.30 -2.77 -1.27
CA THR A 204 27.43 -3.56 -1.79
C THR A 204 27.22 -3.91 -3.27
N HIS A 205 26.07 -4.49 -3.62
CA HIS A 205 25.83 -4.99 -4.96
C HIS A 205 25.52 -3.89 -5.99
N ARG A 206 24.82 -2.82 -5.61
CA ARG A 206 24.48 -1.74 -6.53
C ARG A 206 25.59 -0.72 -6.72
N PHE A 207 26.19 -0.28 -5.62
CA PHE A 207 27.12 0.85 -5.64
C PHE A 207 28.58 0.41 -5.50
N GLY A 208 28.85 -0.90 -5.39
CA GLY A 208 30.21 -1.44 -5.29
C GLY A 208 30.92 -1.04 -3.99
N ILE A 209 30.18 -0.70 -2.94
CA ILE A 209 30.75 -0.38 -1.64
C ILE A 209 31.28 -1.66 -1.01
N SER A 210 32.50 -1.64 -0.44
CA SER A 210 33.02 -2.81 0.29
C SER A 210 32.11 -3.17 1.47
N PRO A 211 31.88 -4.46 1.79
CA PRO A 211 30.97 -4.87 2.88
C PRO A 211 31.25 -4.15 4.20
N GLY A 212 32.51 -4.01 4.60
CA GLY A 212 32.88 -3.30 5.84
C GLY A 212 32.52 -1.81 5.83
N ALA A 213 32.63 -1.13 4.67
CA ALA A 213 32.21 0.27 4.56
C ALA A 213 30.68 0.41 4.53
N ALA A 214 29.96 -0.53 3.90
CA ALA A 214 28.50 -0.56 3.91
C ALA A 214 27.96 -0.78 5.34
N ALA A 215 28.52 -1.75 6.08
CA ALA A 215 28.17 -2.02 7.47
C ALA A 215 28.40 -0.80 8.37
N ARG A 216 29.55 -0.12 8.28
CA ARG A 216 29.80 1.12 9.05
C ARG A 216 28.81 2.23 8.70
N TRP A 217 28.42 2.39 7.44
CA TRP A 217 27.46 3.41 7.06
C TRP A 217 26.06 3.10 7.61
N VAL A 218 25.61 1.85 7.49
CA VAL A 218 24.30 1.39 7.98
C VAL A 218 24.21 1.43 9.50
N HIS A 219 25.22 0.91 10.21
CA HIS A 219 25.15 0.75 11.67
C HIS A 219 25.71 1.93 12.46
N GLU A 220 26.79 2.55 11.98
CA GLU A 220 27.51 3.62 12.69
C GLU A 220 27.26 5.01 12.09
N ARG A 221 26.54 5.09 10.96
CA ARG A 221 26.27 6.34 10.22
C ARG A 221 27.54 7.02 9.71
N ILE A 222 28.59 6.24 9.43
CA ILE A 222 29.83 6.73 8.83
C ILE A 222 29.79 6.49 7.33
N ALA A 223 29.44 7.53 6.56
CA ALA A 223 29.36 7.44 5.11
C ALA A 223 30.74 7.20 4.46
N PRO A 224 30.83 6.41 3.37
CA PRO A 224 32.05 6.29 2.58
C PRO A 224 32.37 7.62 1.88
N CYS A 225 33.64 7.83 1.51
CA CYS A 225 34.08 9.01 0.78
C CYS A 225 34.66 8.61 -0.60
N PRO A 226 34.05 9.03 -1.73
CA PRO A 226 32.78 9.76 -1.83
C PRO A 226 31.57 8.87 -1.49
N ALA A 227 30.51 9.46 -0.93
CA ALA A 227 29.26 8.74 -0.69
C ALA A 227 28.49 8.59 -2.02
N PRO A 228 27.98 7.39 -2.35
CA PRO A 228 27.18 7.22 -3.55
C PRO A 228 25.83 7.92 -3.41
N ASN A 229 25.29 8.35 -4.55
CA ASN A 229 23.96 8.93 -4.60
C ASN A 229 22.90 7.84 -4.43
N LEU A 230 22.19 7.85 -3.30
CA LEU A 230 21.11 6.91 -3.02
C LEU A 230 19.76 7.32 -3.63
N ARG A 231 19.67 8.49 -4.29
CA ARG A 231 18.46 8.88 -5.03
C ARG A 231 18.20 7.87 -6.15
N GLY A 232 16.99 7.33 -6.18
CA GLY A 232 16.61 6.29 -7.14
C GLY A 232 16.95 4.87 -6.70
N LEU A 233 17.29 4.67 -5.41
CA LEU A 233 17.18 3.35 -4.78
C LEU A 233 15.72 3.02 -4.54
N THR A 234 15.21 2.02 -5.25
CA THR A 234 13.82 1.57 -5.21
C THR A 234 13.70 0.34 -4.30
N VAL A 235 12.81 0.46 -3.33
CA VAL A 235 12.48 -0.58 -2.35
C VAL A 235 11.01 -0.92 -2.49
N LEU A 236 10.72 -2.22 -2.59
CA LEU A 236 9.36 -2.74 -2.63
C LEU A 236 9.05 -3.55 -1.38
N ASP A 237 7.88 -3.31 -0.80
CA ASP A 237 7.18 -4.28 0.05
C ASP A 237 5.95 -4.86 -0.70
N PRO A 238 5.97 -6.13 -1.13
CA PRO A 238 4.89 -6.74 -1.90
C PRO A 238 3.70 -7.20 -1.05
N ALA A 239 3.81 -7.13 0.28
CA ALA A 239 2.75 -7.49 1.23
C ALA A 239 2.79 -6.50 2.41
N ALA A 240 2.57 -5.22 2.09
CA ALA A 240 2.89 -4.10 2.96
C ALA A 240 2.19 -4.17 4.33
N GLY A 241 0.99 -4.76 4.41
CA GLY A 241 0.24 -4.90 5.65
C GLY A 241 0.07 -3.54 6.35
N SER A 242 0.57 -3.45 7.58
CA SER A 242 0.55 -2.18 8.32
C SER A 242 1.67 -1.21 7.97
N GLY A 243 2.50 -1.49 6.96
CA GLY A 243 3.55 -0.60 6.49
C GLY A 243 4.82 -0.59 7.35
N ALA A 244 5.03 -1.62 8.17
CA ALA A 244 6.16 -1.67 9.10
C ALA A 244 7.51 -1.63 8.38
N PHE A 245 7.70 -2.42 7.32
CA PHE A 245 8.93 -2.44 6.54
C PHE A 245 9.13 -1.18 5.72
N LEU A 246 8.07 -0.60 5.14
CA LEU A 246 8.16 0.68 4.44
C LEU A 246 8.58 1.82 5.38
N LEU A 247 8.02 1.87 6.59
CA LEU A 247 8.40 2.84 7.61
C LEU A 247 9.85 2.62 8.09
N GLY A 248 10.23 1.38 8.39
CA GLY A 248 11.61 1.06 8.78
C GLY A 248 12.63 1.41 7.68
N THR A 249 12.28 1.16 6.42
CA THR A 249 13.09 1.53 5.25
C THR A 249 13.19 3.05 5.10
N LEU A 250 12.07 3.78 5.30
CA LEU A 250 12.06 5.24 5.28
C LEU A 250 13.07 5.81 6.28
N ASP A 251 13.00 5.37 7.53
CA ASP A 251 13.86 5.87 8.61
C ASP A 251 15.34 5.55 8.35
N GLU A 252 15.65 4.32 7.92
CA GLU A 252 17.02 3.90 7.63
C GLU A 252 17.61 4.61 6.40
N LEU A 253 16.86 4.76 5.31
CA LEU A 253 17.32 5.48 4.11
C LEU A 253 17.51 6.97 4.39
N VAL A 254 16.61 7.61 5.15
CA VAL A 254 16.77 9.01 5.57
C VAL A 254 18.02 9.17 6.41
N ALA A 255 18.24 8.30 7.40
CA ALA A 255 19.44 8.33 8.23
C ALA A 255 20.74 8.17 7.42
N LEU A 256 20.77 7.23 6.47
CA LEU A 256 21.91 7.02 5.57
C LEU A 256 22.23 8.27 4.73
N ARG A 257 21.21 8.86 4.12
CA ARG A 257 21.37 10.05 3.25
C ARG A 257 21.76 11.30 4.04
N CYS A 258 21.18 11.49 5.23
CA CYS A 258 21.59 12.56 6.13
C CYS A 258 23.05 12.39 6.59
N ALA A 259 23.48 11.15 6.88
CA ALA A 259 24.87 10.85 7.22
C ALA A 259 25.86 11.10 6.07
N ALA A 260 25.39 11.04 4.81
CA ALA A 260 26.15 11.44 3.63
C ALA A 260 26.15 12.96 3.37
N GLY A 261 25.52 13.76 4.24
CA GLY A 261 25.50 15.22 4.17
C GLY A 261 24.27 15.81 3.50
N GLU A 262 23.23 15.03 3.19
CA GLU A 262 21.97 15.57 2.66
C GLU A 262 21.13 16.21 3.78
N ALA A 263 20.66 17.43 3.57
CA ALA A 263 19.81 18.15 4.51
C ALA A 263 18.83 19.08 3.75
N PRO A 264 17.69 19.47 4.37
CA PRO A 264 17.19 19.04 5.68
C PRO A 264 16.52 17.64 5.65
N ALA A 265 16.47 16.97 6.81
CA ALA A 265 15.95 15.60 6.93
C ALA A 265 14.51 15.44 6.39
N LEU A 266 13.63 16.43 6.61
CA LEU A 266 12.27 16.42 6.07
C LEU A 266 12.24 16.41 4.53
N ALA A 267 13.15 17.16 3.88
CA ALA A 267 13.26 17.15 2.42
C ALA A 267 13.76 15.81 1.91
N VAL A 268 14.74 15.20 2.60
CA VAL A 268 15.22 13.84 2.32
C VAL A 268 14.09 12.82 2.49
N LYS A 269 13.30 12.91 3.58
CA LYS A 269 12.17 12.01 3.84
C LYS A 269 11.11 12.08 2.75
N ARG A 270 10.74 13.29 2.30
CA ARG A 270 9.81 13.48 1.18
C ARG A 270 10.35 12.93 -0.13
N ASP A 271 11.65 13.10 -0.39
CA ASP A 271 12.30 12.58 -1.59
C ASP A 271 12.39 11.04 -1.60
N VAL A 272 12.67 10.41 -0.45
CA VAL A 272 12.64 8.95 -0.29
C VAL A 272 11.22 8.42 -0.55
N LEU A 273 10.18 9.04 0.01
CA LEU A 273 8.79 8.66 -0.28
C LEU A 273 8.43 8.81 -1.77
N ALA A 274 8.94 9.85 -2.44
CA ALA A 274 8.60 10.16 -3.83
C ALA A 274 9.28 9.22 -4.84
N HIS A 275 10.47 8.70 -4.53
CA HIS A 275 11.32 8.05 -5.52
C HIS A 275 11.81 6.66 -5.12
N SER A 276 11.71 6.30 -3.84
CA SER A 276 12.37 5.12 -3.31
C SER A 276 11.43 4.07 -2.72
N LEU A 277 10.25 4.43 -2.23
CA LEU A 277 9.38 3.48 -1.51
C LEU A 277 8.16 3.09 -2.31
N PHE A 278 7.93 1.78 -2.43
CA PHE A 278 6.79 1.20 -3.14
C PHE A 278 6.17 0.09 -2.29
N GLY A 279 4.85 0.07 -2.19
CA GLY A 279 4.10 -0.90 -1.38
C GLY A 279 2.94 -1.47 -2.16
N VAL A 280 2.66 -2.76 -1.97
CA VAL A 280 1.47 -3.43 -2.48
C VAL A 280 0.83 -4.22 -1.36
N ASP A 281 -0.49 -4.15 -1.25
CA ASP A 281 -1.24 -5.07 -0.39
C ASP A 281 -2.57 -5.46 -1.05
N LEU A 282 -3.04 -6.68 -0.76
CA LEU A 282 -4.30 -7.18 -1.29
C LEU A 282 -5.51 -6.41 -0.72
N THR A 283 -5.41 -5.99 0.55
CA THR A 283 -6.52 -5.39 1.28
C THR A 283 -6.46 -3.85 1.26
N PRO A 284 -7.59 -3.17 0.97
CA PRO A 284 -7.61 -1.70 0.94
C PRO A 284 -7.32 -1.09 2.32
N THR A 285 -7.69 -1.79 3.39
CA THR A 285 -7.45 -1.34 4.76
C THR A 285 -5.97 -1.29 5.11
N ALA A 286 -5.17 -2.29 4.69
CA ALA A 286 -3.73 -2.32 4.89
C ALA A 286 -3.03 -1.16 4.16
N VAL A 287 -3.41 -0.93 2.89
CA VAL A 287 -2.95 0.23 2.11
C VAL A 287 -3.22 1.53 2.86
N ARG A 288 -4.46 1.73 3.33
CA ARG A 288 -4.83 2.94 4.09
C ARG A 288 -4.03 3.13 5.38
N LEU A 289 -3.76 2.04 6.09
CA LEU A 289 -2.97 2.10 7.32
C LEU A 289 -1.51 2.43 7.05
N THR A 290 -0.95 1.84 5.98
CA THR A 290 0.39 2.14 5.51
C THR A 290 0.51 3.63 5.14
N GLU A 291 -0.42 4.15 4.34
CA GLU A 291 -0.49 5.59 4.01
C GLU A 291 -0.54 6.47 5.26
N LEU A 292 -1.41 6.12 6.22
CA LEU A 292 -1.57 6.85 7.48
C LEU A 292 -0.25 6.94 8.25
N ARG A 293 0.47 5.82 8.38
CA ARG A 293 1.75 5.78 9.12
C ARG A 293 2.85 6.57 8.41
N LEU A 294 2.92 6.49 7.08
CA LEU A 294 3.88 7.28 6.30
C LEU A 294 3.59 8.79 6.40
N TRP A 295 2.31 9.18 6.43
CA TRP A 295 1.94 10.58 6.70
C TRP A 295 2.28 11.03 8.12
N LEU A 296 2.01 10.20 9.13
CA LEU A 296 2.38 10.51 10.52
C LEU A 296 3.90 10.65 10.68
N ALA A 297 4.69 9.85 9.96
CA ALA A 297 6.15 9.96 9.93
C ALA A 297 6.65 11.28 9.32
N LEU A 298 5.91 11.87 8.37
CA LEU A 298 6.19 13.21 7.85
C LEU A 298 5.80 14.31 8.83
N VAL A 299 4.66 14.17 9.51
CA VAL A 299 4.17 15.12 10.52
C VAL A 299 5.10 15.14 11.74
N ALA A 300 5.63 13.98 12.14
CA ALA A 300 6.52 13.84 13.29
C ALA A 300 7.74 14.79 13.20
N ASP A 301 8.33 14.90 12.02
CA ASP A 301 9.56 15.67 11.75
C ASP A 301 9.26 17.12 11.32
N GLN A 302 7.99 17.49 11.15
CA GLN A 302 7.60 18.86 10.88
C GLN A 302 7.46 19.62 12.20
N ASP A 303 8.44 20.48 12.48
CA ASP A 303 8.46 21.41 13.62
C ASP A 303 8.22 22.85 13.15
N GLU A 304 7.15 23.05 12.37
CA GLU A 304 6.73 24.38 11.92
C GLU A 304 5.66 24.93 12.88
N ALA A 305 5.95 26.10 13.48
CA ALA A 305 5.02 26.77 14.38
C ALA A 305 3.93 27.53 13.62
N ASP A 306 4.24 28.01 12.41
CA ASP A 306 3.27 28.68 11.55
C ASP A 306 2.47 27.65 10.73
N VAL A 307 1.25 27.40 11.18
CA VAL A 307 0.28 26.52 10.52
C VAL A 307 0.09 26.80 9.03
N SER A 308 0.28 28.06 8.59
CA SER A 308 0.15 28.44 7.18
C SER A 308 1.32 27.98 6.30
N ARG A 309 2.47 27.66 6.89
CA ARG A 309 3.70 27.18 6.23
C ARG A 309 3.87 25.68 6.26
N VAL A 310 2.99 24.97 6.97
CA VAL A 310 2.97 23.50 7.00
C VAL A 310 2.85 22.97 5.58
N ALA A 311 3.86 22.20 5.16
CA ALA A 311 3.90 21.65 3.82
C ALA A 311 2.80 20.59 3.65
N PRO A 312 2.04 20.61 2.54
CA PRO A 312 0.97 19.65 2.30
C PRO A 312 1.51 18.21 2.28
N LEU A 313 0.69 17.26 2.71
CA LEU A 313 1.05 15.85 2.63
C LEU A 313 1.07 15.41 1.16
N PRO A 314 2.02 14.54 0.79
CA PRO A 314 2.07 13.99 -0.56
C PRO A 314 0.94 12.99 -0.79
N ASN A 315 0.55 12.81 -2.05
CA ASN A 315 -0.37 11.74 -2.43
C ASN A 315 0.41 10.43 -2.62
N LEU A 316 0.05 9.41 -1.85
CA LEU A 316 0.72 8.12 -1.84
C LEU A 316 0.04 7.07 -2.74
N ASP A 317 -1.09 7.41 -3.36
CA ASP A 317 -1.90 6.49 -4.19
C ASP A 317 -1.15 5.98 -5.45
N GLY A 318 0.01 6.55 -5.78
CA GLY A 318 0.87 6.06 -6.86
C GLY A 318 2.00 5.14 -6.39
N HIS A 319 2.22 5.02 -5.08
CA HIS A 319 3.37 4.34 -4.49
C HIS A 319 2.95 3.19 -3.59
N VAL A 320 1.87 3.36 -2.83
CA VAL A 320 1.24 2.29 -2.05
C VAL A 320 -0.08 1.94 -2.71
N LEU A 321 -0.16 0.74 -3.27
CA LEU A 321 -1.26 0.34 -4.14
C LEU A 321 -2.00 -0.88 -3.60
N GLN A 322 -3.31 -0.91 -3.84
CA GLN A 322 -4.10 -2.12 -3.63
C GLN A 322 -3.92 -3.05 -4.84
N GLY A 323 -3.51 -4.29 -4.59
CA GLY A 323 -3.28 -5.26 -5.66
C GLY A 323 -2.90 -6.65 -5.18
N ASP A 324 -3.11 -7.65 -6.03
CA ASP A 324 -2.55 -8.98 -5.82
C ASP A 324 -1.11 -8.98 -6.36
N ALA A 325 -0.13 -9.11 -5.45
CA ALA A 325 1.28 -9.11 -5.82
C ALA A 325 1.73 -10.40 -6.53
N LEU A 326 0.98 -11.49 -6.36
CA LEU A 326 1.31 -12.81 -6.91
C LEU A 326 0.64 -13.09 -8.24
N LEU A 327 -0.59 -12.63 -8.43
CA LEU A 327 -1.44 -13.05 -9.53
C LEU A 327 -1.98 -11.85 -10.32
N ASP A 328 -1.59 -11.79 -11.59
CA ASP A 328 -2.25 -10.93 -12.56
C ASP A 328 -2.36 -11.62 -13.94
N PRO A 329 -3.35 -11.23 -14.77
CA PRO A 329 -3.58 -11.86 -16.08
C PRO A 329 -2.39 -11.74 -17.04
N VAL A 330 -1.65 -10.64 -16.99
CA VAL A 330 -0.52 -10.36 -17.90
C VAL A 330 0.64 -11.28 -17.57
N MET A 331 0.98 -11.44 -16.29
CA MET A 331 2.06 -12.33 -15.86
C MET A 331 1.74 -13.81 -16.04
N LEU A 332 0.47 -14.21 -15.83
CA LEU A 332 0.04 -15.57 -16.15
C LEU A 332 0.21 -15.86 -17.64
N ALA A 333 -0.18 -14.91 -18.49
CA ALA A 333 0.01 -15.02 -19.93
C ALA A 333 1.50 -15.05 -20.32
N ALA A 334 2.35 -14.27 -19.65
CA ALA A 334 3.79 -14.25 -19.89
C ALA A 334 4.42 -15.61 -19.60
N SER A 335 4.01 -16.23 -18.49
CA SER A 335 4.49 -17.54 -18.04
C SER A 335 4.05 -18.67 -18.96
N LEU A 336 2.80 -18.62 -19.44
CA LEU A 336 2.26 -19.62 -20.35
C LEU A 336 2.75 -19.45 -21.79
N GLY A 337 2.91 -18.21 -22.24
CA GLY A 337 3.36 -17.82 -23.58
C GLY A 337 4.90 -17.81 -23.74
N GLY A 338 5.65 -17.88 -22.63
CA GLY A 338 7.11 -17.96 -22.64
C GLY A 338 7.82 -16.64 -22.95
N ARG A 339 7.16 -15.49 -22.77
CA ARG A 339 7.73 -14.17 -23.06
C ARG A 339 7.25 -13.14 -22.06
N ALA A 340 8.19 -12.38 -21.48
CA ALA A 340 7.86 -11.22 -20.65
C ALA A 340 7.39 -10.04 -21.51
N PHE A 341 6.36 -9.34 -21.03
CA PHE A 341 5.79 -8.16 -21.69
C PHE A 341 6.28 -6.90 -20.98
N ARG A 342 6.66 -5.87 -21.73
CA ARG A 342 7.14 -4.60 -21.15
C ARG A 342 6.54 -3.43 -21.90
N GLY A 343 6.19 -2.39 -21.13
CA GLY A 343 5.72 -1.13 -21.69
C GLY A 343 6.76 -0.44 -22.58
N GLY A 344 6.28 0.31 -23.56
CA GLY A 344 7.12 1.16 -24.42
C GLY A 344 7.76 2.30 -23.62
N ALA A 345 8.99 2.66 -23.97
CA ALA A 345 9.78 3.63 -23.21
C ALA A 345 9.11 5.03 -23.13
N ALA A 346 8.33 5.42 -24.14
CA ALA A 346 7.63 6.70 -24.14
C ALA A 346 6.47 6.71 -23.13
N GLU A 347 5.69 5.64 -23.08
CA GLU A 347 4.57 5.47 -22.16
C GLU A 347 5.04 5.33 -20.73
N VAL A 348 6.15 4.59 -20.52
CA VAL A 348 6.81 4.47 -19.23
C VAL A 348 7.27 5.84 -18.69
N ARG A 349 7.91 6.67 -19.53
CA ARG A 349 8.29 8.04 -19.12
C ARG A 349 7.07 8.90 -18.78
N ARG A 350 5.99 8.75 -19.53
CA ARG A 350 4.73 9.46 -19.28
C ARG A 350 4.11 9.05 -17.94
N LEU A 351 4.10 7.75 -17.63
CA LEU A 351 3.65 7.22 -16.34
C LEU A 351 4.50 7.79 -15.20
N ALA A 352 5.83 7.70 -15.28
CA ALA A 352 6.73 8.21 -14.24
C ALA A 352 6.51 9.71 -13.98
N ALA A 353 6.37 10.51 -15.04
CA ALA A 353 6.08 11.94 -14.94
C ALA A 353 4.70 12.21 -14.34
N ALA A 354 3.67 11.44 -14.73
CA ALA A 354 2.32 11.56 -14.17
C ALA A 354 2.29 11.21 -12.68
N ARG A 355 2.96 10.13 -12.27
CA ARG A 355 3.06 9.71 -10.87
C ARG A 355 3.79 10.75 -10.02
N HIS A 356 4.92 11.28 -10.51
CA HIS A 356 5.64 12.35 -9.81
C HIS A 356 4.81 13.62 -9.66
N LYS A 357 4.10 14.05 -10.71
CA LYS A 357 3.15 15.17 -10.63
C LYS A 357 2.03 14.88 -9.62
N HIS A 358 1.45 13.68 -9.65
CA HIS A 358 0.41 13.29 -8.72
C HIS A 358 0.88 13.34 -7.26
N PHE A 359 2.10 12.88 -6.98
CA PHE A 359 2.68 12.90 -5.63
C PHE A 359 2.74 14.32 -5.03
N LEU A 360 3.11 15.32 -5.84
CA LEU A 360 3.33 16.70 -5.39
C LEU A 360 2.07 17.57 -5.40
N LEU A 361 1.19 17.38 -6.38
CA LEU A 361 0.11 18.32 -6.66
C LEU A 361 -1.07 18.19 -5.68
N ALA A 362 -1.85 19.26 -5.61
CA ALA A 362 -2.94 19.42 -4.67
C ALA A 362 -4.22 19.95 -5.33
N GLY A 363 -5.38 19.70 -4.72
CA GLY A 363 -6.65 20.30 -5.15
C GLY A 363 -7.09 19.95 -6.59
N PRO A 364 -7.53 20.93 -7.42
CA PRO A 364 -7.95 20.66 -8.81
C PRO A 364 -6.83 20.10 -9.69
N GLU A 365 -5.59 20.55 -9.49
CA GLU A 365 -4.43 20.09 -10.24
C GLU A 365 -4.10 18.63 -9.91
N LYS A 366 -4.28 18.21 -8.65
CA LYS A 366 -4.22 16.80 -8.25
C LYS A 366 -5.20 15.95 -9.06
N ARG A 367 -6.46 16.38 -9.19
CA ARG A 367 -7.47 15.63 -9.96
C ARG A 367 -7.07 15.47 -11.42
N ALA A 368 -6.51 16.52 -12.03
CA ALA A 368 -5.98 16.43 -13.39
C ALA A 368 -4.78 15.47 -13.47
N ALA A 369 -3.88 15.50 -12.48
CA ALA A 369 -2.74 14.61 -12.40
C ALA A 369 -3.14 13.14 -12.19
N GLN A 370 -4.16 12.86 -11.37
CA GLN A 370 -4.73 11.52 -11.17
C GLN A 370 -5.32 11.00 -12.48
N VAL A 371 -6.13 11.80 -13.18
CA VAL A 371 -6.70 11.39 -14.48
C VAL A 371 -5.61 11.10 -15.51
N GLU A 372 -4.52 11.85 -15.49
CA GLU A 372 -3.37 11.60 -16.36
C GLU A 372 -2.61 10.33 -15.98
N LEU A 373 -2.47 10.05 -14.68
CA LEU A 373 -1.89 8.81 -14.16
C LEU A 373 -2.74 7.60 -14.57
N ASP A 374 -4.05 7.63 -14.30
CA ASP A 374 -5.00 6.57 -14.67
C ASP A 374 -4.95 6.29 -16.19
N ARG A 375 -4.86 7.34 -17.01
CA ARG A 375 -4.74 7.21 -18.47
C ARG A 375 -3.41 6.57 -18.88
N ALA A 376 -2.30 6.97 -18.26
CA ALA A 376 -0.98 6.41 -18.56
C ALA A 376 -0.94 4.91 -18.21
N GLU A 377 -1.48 4.53 -17.05
CA GLU A 377 -1.63 3.14 -16.62
C GLU A 377 -2.53 2.35 -17.57
N ALA A 378 -3.70 2.90 -17.94
CA ALA A 378 -4.63 2.25 -18.85
C ALA A 378 -4.03 2.00 -20.25
N VAL A 379 -3.21 2.93 -20.75
CA VAL A 379 -2.48 2.75 -22.02
C VAL A 379 -1.47 1.62 -21.91
N LEU A 380 -0.68 1.59 -20.85
CA LEU A 380 0.31 0.52 -20.61
C LEU A 380 -0.37 -0.84 -20.44
N ALA A 381 -1.37 -0.93 -19.56
CA ALA A 381 -2.15 -2.15 -19.37
C ALA A 381 -2.81 -2.63 -20.67
N GLY A 382 -3.36 -1.71 -21.48
CA GLY A 382 -3.93 -2.04 -22.77
C GLY A 382 -2.93 -2.71 -23.72
N ARG A 383 -1.69 -2.20 -23.78
CA ARG A 383 -0.63 -2.80 -24.59
C ARG A 383 -0.19 -4.17 -24.07
N LEU A 384 0.02 -4.29 -22.76
CA LEU A 384 0.41 -5.55 -22.13
C LEU A 384 -0.64 -6.65 -22.37
N LEU A 385 -1.93 -6.31 -22.28
CA LEU A 385 -3.02 -7.23 -22.60
C LEU A 385 -3.04 -7.63 -24.08
N ASP A 386 -2.82 -6.68 -24.99
CA ASP A 386 -2.80 -6.94 -26.43
C ASP A 386 -1.60 -7.84 -26.81
N GLU A 387 -0.40 -7.55 -26.28
CA GLU A 387 0.80 -8.38 -26.43
C GLU A 387 0.62 -9.79 -25.84
N GLY A 388 0.08 -9.88 -24.63
CA GLY A 388 -0.24 -11.14 -23.98
C GLY A 388 -1.23 -11.98 -24.79
N SER A 389 -2.27 -11.33 -25.36
CA SER A 389 -3.26 -12.02 -26.20
C SER A 389 -2.59 -12.61 -27.45
N SER A 390 -1.75 -11.84 -28.14
CA SER A 390 -1.01 -12.31 -29.31
C SER A 390 -0.03 -13.44 -28.98
N ALA A 391 0.66 -13.36 -27.85
CA ALA A 391 1.59 -14.41 -27.41
C ALA A 391 0.86 -15.73 -27.12
N LEU A 392 -0.30 -15.68 -26.44
CA LEU A 392 -1.10 -16.86 -26.19
C LEU A 392 -1.69 -17.45 -27.48
N GLU A 393 -2.14 -16.61 -28.42
CA GLU A 393 -2.62 -17.06 -29.74
C GLU A 393 -1.53 -17.81 -30.51
N ALA A 394 -0.31 -17.27 -30.53
CA ALA A 394 0.84 -17.94 -31.14
C ALA A 394 1.15 -19.28 -30.46
N ALA A 395 1.18 -19.31 -29.12
CA ALA A 395 1.44 -20.52 -28.35
C ALA A 395 0.36 -21.61 -28.53
N ILE A 396 -0.90 -21.22 -28.74
CA ILE A 396 -2.02 -22.11 -29.08
C ILE A 396 -1.85 -22.66 -30.49
N ALA A 397 -1.58 -21.77 -31.47
CA ALA A 397 -1.42 -22.15 -32.87
C ALA A 397 -0.25 -23.11 -33.08
N GLU A 398 0.88 -22.87 -32.42
CA GLU A 398 2.07 -23.73 -32.45
C GLU A 398 1.73 -25.15 -31.97
N ARG A 399 1.05 -25.28 -30.83
CA ARG A 399 0.68 -26.58 -30.25
C ARG A 399 -0.34 -27.34 -31.10
N LEU A 400 -1.33 -26.63 -31.64
CA LEU A 400 -2.29 -27.24 -32.56
C LEU A 400 -1.62 -27.66 -33.87
N GLY A 401 -0.63 -26.90 -34.36
CA GLY A 401 0.21 -27.27 -35.48
C GLY A 401 1.02 -28.54 -35.21
N ALA A 402 1.72 -28.60 -34.08
CA ALA A 402 2.49 -29.76 -33.66
C ALA A 402 1.64 -31.03 -33.52
N ALA A 403 0.40 -30.91 -33.05
CA ALA A 403 -0.55 -32.02 -32.97
C ALA A 403 -1.06 -32.50 -34.35
N ARG A 404 -1.09 -31.61 -35.34
CA ARG A 404 -1.46 -31.92 -36.72
C ARG A 404 -0.32 -32.56 -37.51
N ASN A 405 0.94 -32.38 -37.07
CA ASN A 405 2.09 -33.00 -37.71
C ASN A 405 1.96 -34.53 -37.72
N ARG A 406 2.40 -35.12 -38.83
CA ARG A 406 2.46 -36.56 -39.00
C ARG A 406 3.73 -37.10 -38.35
N ASP A 407 3.62 -38.22 -37.67
CA ASP A 407 4.77 -38.98 -37.20
C ASP A 407 5.51 -39.65 -38.37
N LEU A 408 6.62 -40.34 -38.07
CA LEU A 408 7.41 -41.10 -39.04
C LEU A 408 6.60 -42.19 -39.77
N PHE A 409 5.42 -42.53 -39.28
CA PHE A 409 4.51 -43.54 -39.82
C PHE A 409 3.28 -42.93 -40.50
N GLY A 410 3.27 -41.61 -40.74
CA GLY A 410 2.20 -40.90 -41.45
C GLY A 410 0.92 -40.66 -40.62
N ARG A 411 0.89 -41.02 -39.34
CA ARG A 411 -0.27 -40.81 -38.46
C ARG A 411 -0.18 -39.43 -37.81
N ARG A 412 -1.33 -38.78 -37.60
CA ARG A 412 -1.35 -37.53 -36.82
C ARG A 412 -0.91 -37.84 -35.40
N ARG A 413 0.06 -37.08 -34.89
CA ARG A 413 0.57 -37.24 -33.53
C ARG A 413 -0.53 -37.07 -32.47
N GLY A 414 -1.50 -36.20 -32.75
CA GLY A 414 -2.58 -35.90 -31.82
C GLY A 414 -2.09 -35.13 -30.59
N LEU A 415 -2.98 -34.93 -29.61
CA LEU A 415 -2.63 -34.35 -28.31
C LEU A 415 -2.73 -35.43 -27.24
N ASP A 416 -1.70 -35.59 -26.43
CA ASP A 416 -1.76 -36.38 -25.20
C ASP A 416 -2.58 -35.67 -24.11
N SER A 417 -2.76 -36.30 -22.94
CA SER A 417 -3.56 -35.75 -21.84
C SER A 417 -2.96 -34.44 -21.29
N GLU A 418 -1.64 -34.37 -21.13
CA GLU A 418 -0.93 -33.22 -20.58
C GLU A 418 -0.99 -32.03 -21.54
N GLN A 419 -0.78 -32.27 -22.83
CA GLN A 419 -0.90 -31.29 -23.89
C GLN A 419 -2.31 -30.73 -24.01
N ARG A 420 -3.35 -31.57 -23.84
CA ARG A 420 -4.76 -31.10 -23.79
C ARG A 420 -4.99 -30.21 -22.58
N GLN A 421 -4.49 -30.59 -21.40
CA GLN A 421 -4.65 -29.78 -20.19
C GLN A 421 -3.93 -28.43 -20.33
N ARG A 422 -2.71 -28.41 -20.87
CA ARG A 422 -1.96 -27.18 -21.13
C ARG A 422 -2.67 -26.29 -22.15
N LEU A 423 -3.23 -26.89 -23.20
CA LEU A 423 -4.02 -26.17 -24.20
C LEU A 423 -5.29 -25.56 -23.60
N GLN A 424 -5.97 -26.25 -22.68
CA GLN A 424 -7.12 -25.70 -21.95
C GLN A 424 -6.71 -24.49 -21.10
N ARG A 425 -5.59 -24.56 -20.38
CA ARG A 425 -5.05 -23.43 -19.60
C ARG A 425 -4.73 -22.22 -20.48
N LEU A 426 -4.10 -22.44 -21.64
CA LEU A 426 -3.83 -21.38 -22.62
C LEU A 426 -5.12 -20.68 -23.10
N HIS A 427 -6.14 -21.45 -23.47
CA HIS A 427 -7.43 -20.88 -23.88
C HIS A 427 -8.12 -20.12 -22.75
N GLN A 428 -8.03 -20.61 -21.51
CA GLN A 428 -8.60 -19.94 -20.35
C GLN A 428 -7.91 -18.58 -20.10
N ALA A 429 -6.57 -18.55 -20.06
CA ALA A 429 -5.82 -17.31 -19.89
C ALA A 429 -6.10 -16.31 -21.03
N TRP A 430 -6.22 -16.79 -22.28
CA TRP A 430 -6.57 -15.92 -23.42
C TRP A 430 -7.97 -15.31 -23.28
N ARG A 431 -8.96 -16.08 -22.79
CA ARG A 431 -10.31 -15.55 -22.52
C ARG A 431 -10.29 -14.49 -21.41
N GLU A 432 -9.50 -14.72 -20.37
CA GLU A 432 -9.32 -13.79 -19.25
C GLU A 432 -8.67 -12.47 -19.71
N LEU A 433 -7.60 -12.52 -20.51
CA LEU A 433 -7.00 -11.32 -21.11
C LEU A 433 -7.99 -10.54 -21.97
N ARG A 434 -8.77 -11.23 -22.82
CA ARG A 434 -9.80 -10.57 -23.65
C ARG A 434 -10.91 -9.95 -22.81
N ALA A 435 -11.29 -10.58 -21.70
CA ALA A 435 -12.26 -10.01 -20.77
C ALA A 435 -11.72 -8.76 -20.07
N ALA A 436 -10.49 -8.82 -19.55
CA ALA A 436 -9.80 -7.68 -18.95
C ALA A 436 -9.66 -6.53 -19.95
N ARG A 437 -9.31 -6.82 -21.21
CA ARG A 437 -9.18 -5.81 -22.28
C ARG A 437 -10.50 -5.14 -22.62
N ARG A 438 -11.61 -5.89 -22.62
CA ARG A 438 -12.96 -5.32 -22.80
C ARG A 438 -13.34 -4.42 -21.63
N LYS A 439 -13.10 -4.87 -20.40
CA LYS A 439 -13.40 -4.10 -19.17
C LYS A 439 -12.61 -2.78 -19.14
N LEU A 440 -11.32 -2.83 -19.45
CA LEU A 440 -10.46 -1.65 -19.60
C LEU A 440 -11.02 -0.63 -20.60
N ARG A 441 -11.53 -1.08 -21.76
CA ARG A 441 -12.13 -0.19 -22.77
C ARG A 441 -13.45 0.43 -22.31
N GLN A 442 -14.21 -0.27 -21.47
CA GLN A 442 -15.51 0.20 -20.97
C GLN A 442 -15.35 1.19 -19.83
N GLU A 443 -14.45 0.89 -18.89
CA GLU A 443 -14.28 1.66 -17.65
C GLU A 443 -13.24 2.77 -17.79
N GLY A 444 -12.32 2.68 -18.75
CA GLY A 444 -11.24 3.65 -18.95
C GLY A 444 -10.16 3.61 -17.86
N ALA A 445 -10.23 2.64 -16.94
CA ALA A 445 -9.29 2.44 -15.84
C ALA A 445 -8.83 0.97 -15.79
N THR A 446 -7.65 0.75 -15.21
CA THR A 446 -7.03 -0.59 -15.15
C THR A 446 -7.84 -1.52 -14.24
N PRO A 447 -8.36 -2.66 -14.75
CA PRO A 447 -9.26 -3.51 -13.96
C PRO A 447 -8.55 -4.50 -13.03
N PHE A 448 -7.22 -4.47 -12.99
CA PHE A 448 -6.35 -5.31 -12.17
C PHE A 448 -5.05 -4.56 -11.83
N PHE A 449 -4.32 -5.06 -10.84
CA PHE A 449 -2.98 -4.58 -10.53
C PHE A 449 -1.93 -5.42 -11.28
N SER A 450 -0.92 -4.78 -11.86
CA SER A 450 0.25 -5.43 -12.46
C SER A 450 1.47 -4.53 -12.29
N PHE A 451 2.58 -5.08 -11.81
CA PHE A 451 3.83 -4.35 -11.65
C PHE A 451 4.29 -3.69 -12.97
N GLU A 452 4.06 -4.36 -14.09
CA GLU A 452 4.43 -3.92 -15.44
C GLU A 452 3.58 -2.74 -15.94
N ALA A 453 2.42 -2.47 -15.33
CA ALA A 453 1.56 -1.34 -15.66
C ALA A 453 1.68 -0.18 -14.65
N GLN A 454 1.53 -0.46 -13.35
CA GLN A 454 1.52 0.58 -12.31
C GLN A 454 2.94 1.03 -11.88
N PHE A 455 3.91 0.11 -11.90
CA PHE A 455 5.32 0.39 -11.61
C PHE A 455 6.20 0.18 -12.84
N ALA A 456 5.63 0.47 -14.03
CA ALA A 456 6.26 0.19 -15.31
C ALA A 456 7.64 0.83 -15.46
N ASP A 457 7.87 1.98 -14.84
CA ASP A 457 9.17 2.66 -14.84
C ASP A 457 10.22 1.94 -14.02
N VAL A 458 9.88 1.38 -12.86
CA VAL A 458 10.83 0.53 -12.10
C VAL A 458 11.07 -0.77 -12.86
N MET A 459 10.00 -1.40 -13.36
CA MET A 459 10.09 -2.65 -14.11
C MET A 459 10.89 -2.47 -15.41
N HIS A 460 10.77 -1.33 -16.10
CA HIS A 460 11.54 -1.03 -17.31
C HIS A 460 13.04 -0.95 -17.04
N HIS A 461 13.46 -0.51 -15.85
CA HIS A 461 14.86 -0.50 -15.41
C HIS A 461 15.34 -1.85 -14.82
N GLY A 462 14.53 -2.90 -14.94
CA GLY A 462 14.90 -4.27 -14.60
C GLY A 462 14.27 -4.81 -13.32
N GLY A 463 13.63 -3.97 -12.50
CA GLY A 463 13.05 -4.35 -11.22
C GLY A 463 13.51 -3.45 -10.07
N PHE A 464 13.18 -3.86 -8.84
CA PHE A 464 13.52 -3.15 -7.61
C PHE A 464 14.95 -3.44 -7.16
N ASP A 465 15.59 -2.49 -6.49
CA ASP A 465 16.92 -2.69 -5.92
C ASP A 465 16.89 -3.55 -4.66
N LEU A 466 15.83 -3.41 -3.87
CA LEU A 466 15.56 -4.19 -2.66
C LEU A 466 14.08 -4.56 -2.63
N VAL A 467 13.78 -5.85 -2.47
CA VAL A 467 12.44 -6.32 -2.10
C VAL A 467 12.50 -6.79 -0.65
N VAL A 468 11.75 -6.14 0.23
CA VAL A 468 11.79 -6.38 1.67
C VAL A 468 10.37 -6.45 2.22
N GLY A 469 10.11 -7.35 3.16
CA GLY A 469 8.78 -7.52 3.72
C GLY A 469 8.67 -8.78 4.56
N ASN A 470 7.48 -9.04 5.09
CA ASN A 470 7.15 -10.33 5.70
C ASN A 470 6.01 -10.94 4.89
N PRO A 471 6.25 -12.02 4.13
CA PRO A 471 5.21 -12.62 3.32
C PRO A 471 4.08 -13.20 4.19
N PRO A 472 2.85 -13.29 3.67
CA PRO A 472 1.75 -13.90 4.39
C PRO A 472 1.96 -15.41 4.57
N TRP A 473 1.82 -15.90 5.79
CA TRP A 473 1.98 -17.31 6.15
C TRP A 473 0.64 -18.03 6.08
N VAL A 474 0.30 -18.51 4.88
CA VAL A 474 -1.00 -19.12 4.59
C VAL A 474 -0.81 -20.52 4.02
N ARG A 475 -1.29 -21.51 4.77
CA ARG A 475 -1.33 -22.90 4.32
C ARG A 475 -2.15 -23.03 3.05
N ALA A 476 -1.62 -23.76 2.07
CA ALA A 476 -2.25 -23.94 0.78
C ALA A 476 -3.69 -24.47 0.86
N GLU A 477 -4.03 -25.33 1.82
CA GLU A 477 -5.37 -25.90 1.98
C GLU A 477 -6.45 -24.85 2.26
N ARG A 478 -6.07 -23.67 2.76
CA ARG A 478 -6.98 -22.54 2.98
C ARG A 478 -7.24 -21.73 1.71
N LEU A 479 -6.43 -21.91 0.68
CA LEU A 479 -6.56 -21.19 -0.58
C LEU A 479 -7.65 -21.83 -1.45
N PRO A 480 -8.48 -21.01 -2.12
CA PRO A 480 -9.44 -21.51 -3.10
C PRO A 480 -8.76 -22.39 -4.15
N GLN A 481 -9.42 -23.46 -4.59
CA GLN A 481 -8.83 -24.41 -5.55
C GLN A 481 -8.28 -23.72 -6.81
N ARG A 482 -9.03 -22.76 -7.37
CA ARG A 482 -8.61 -22.00 -8.55
C ARG A 482 -7.31 -21.20 -8.32
N VAL A 483 -7.14 -20.63 -7.12
CA VAL A 483 -5.91 -19.90 -6.74
C VAL A 483 -4.74 -20.87 -6.69
N ARG A 484 -4.91 -22.03 -6.05
CA ARG A 484 -3.88 -23.08 -6.02
C ARG A 484 -3.47 -23.54 -7.41
N GLU A 485 -4.42 -23.81 -8.29
CA GLU A 485 -4.14 -24.22 -9.68
C GLU A 485 -3.37 -23.15 -10.46
N THR A 486 -3.68 -21.87 -10.21
CA THR A 486 -3.00 -20.73 -10.84
C THR A 486 -1.59 -20.58 -10.30
N LEU A 487 -1.39 -20.65 -8.97
CA LEU A 487 -0.08 -20.62 -8.34
C LEU A 487 0.82 -21.77 -8.82
N ALA A 488 0.31 -22.99 -8.86
CA ALA A 488 1.06 -24.15 -9.36
C ALA A 488 1.35 -24.07 -10.87
N THR A 489 0.57 -23.31 -11.63
CA THR A 489 0.87 -23.03 -13.04
C THR A 489 1.95 -21.97 -13.19
N ARG A 490 2.03 -21.03 -12.25
CA ARG A 490 2.89 -19.85 -12.33
C ARG A 490 4.26 -20.05 -11.69
N TYR A 491 4.29 -20.64 -10.50
CA TYR A 491 5.44 -20.67 -9.62
C TYR A 491 6.05 -22.07 -9.64
N SER A 492 7.31 -22.12 -10.04
CA SER A 492 8.07 -23.37 -10.19
C SER A 492 8.40 -23.99 -8.83
N CYS A 493 8.61 -23.16 -7.81
CA CYS A 493 8.88 -23.59 -6.44
C CYS A 493 7.59 -23.95 -5.67
N TRP A 494 6.41 -23.53 -6.17
CA TRP A 494 5.12 -23.83 -5.56
C TRP A 494 4.53 -25.14 -6.10
N GLN A 495 5.27 -26.23 -5.97
CA GLN A 495 4.85 -27.56 -6.41
C GLN A 495 4.72 -28.51 -5.22
N PRO A 496 3.78 -29.49 -5.26
CA PRO A 496 3.70 -30.51 -4.22
C PRO A 496 5.00 -31.32 -4.16
N ALA A 497 5.49 -31.58 -2.95
CA ALA A 497 6.68 -32.42 -2.77
C ALA A 497 6.40 -33.85 -3.29
N PRO A 498 7.34 -34.47 -4.04
CA PRO A 498 7.19 -35.83 -4.52
C PRO A 498 7.39 -36.84 -3.38
N THR A 499 6.40 -36.97 -2.50
CA THR A 499 6.40 -37.92 -1.37
C THR A 499 5.32 -38.99 -1.55
N ARG A 500 5.61 -40.24 -1.12
CA ARG A 500 4.59 -41.30 -1.04
C ARG A 500 3.61 -40.97 0.09
N GLY A 501 2.45 -40.41 -0.25
CA GLY A 501 1.40 -40.01 0.70
C GLY A 501 0.56 -38.84 0.19
N PHE A 502 -0.22 -38.19 1.07
CA PHE A 502 -0.86 -36.92 0.74
C PHE A 502 0.21 -35.86 0.47
N ALA A 503 0.33 -35.43 -0.78
CA ALA A 503 1.32 -34.42 -1.15
C ALA A 503 0.87 -33.05 -0.61
N HIS A 504 1.59 -32.55 0.40
CA HIS A 504 1.35 -31.23 0.95
C HIS A 504 1.83 -30.16 -0.05
N LEU A 505 0.98 -29.17 -0.29
CA LEU A 505 1.34 -28.01 -1.10
C LEU A 505 2.15 -27.02 -0.24
N PRO A 506 3.13 -26.31 -0.83
CA PRO A 506 3.93 -25.33 -0.09
C PRO A 506 3.08 -24.17 0.45
N ASP A 507 3.58 -23.51 1.50
CA ASP A 507 2.96 -22.29 2.02
C ASP A 507 2.92 -21.17 0.96
N LEU A 508 1.95 -20.26 1.04
CA LEU A 508 1.85 -19.10 0.15
C LEU A 508 3.14 -18.25 0.18
N ALA A 509 3.84 -18.22 1.31
CA ALA A 509 5.12 -17.52 1.44
C ALA A 509 6.16 -17.95 0.39
N VAL A 510 6.16 -19.21 -0.04
CA VAL A 510 7.09 -19.71 -1.08
C VAL A 510 6.84 -19.02 -2.43
N ALA A 511 5.57 -18.79 -2.78
CA ALA A 511 5.24 -18.06 -4.01
C ALA A 511 5.67 -16.58 -3.90
N PHE A 512 5.56 -15.97 -2.72
CA PHE A 512 6.06 -14.62 -2.47
C PHE A 512 7.59 -14.54 -2.59
N THR A 513 8.33 -15.55 -2.09
CA THR A 513 9.79 -15.58 -2.24
C THR A 513 10.20 -15.68 -3.71
N GLU A 514 9.61 -16.59 -4.48
CA GLU A 514 9.87 -16.69 -5.93
C GLU A 514 9.50 -15.38 -6.63
N ARG A 515 8.35 -14.79 -6.30
CA ARG A 515 7.91 -13.52 -6.87
C ARG A 515 8.84 -12.35 -6.52
N ALA A 516 9.34 -12.27 -5.30
CA ALA A 516 10.27 -11.22 -4.89
C ALA A 516 11.59 -11.28 -5.66
N ILE A 517 12.09 -12.49 -5.96
CA ILE A 517 13.28 -12.67 -6.80
C ILE A 517 13.04 -12.16 -8.22
N GLU A 518 11.86 -12.36 -8.78
CA GLU A 518 11.51 -11.86 -10.12
C GLU A 518 11.30 -10.34 -10.18
N LEU A 519 10.83 -9.76 -9.08
CA LEU A 519 10.62 -8.32 -8.94
C LEU A 519 11.92 -7.59 -8.64
N ALA A 520 12.90 -8.25 -8.02
CA ALA A 520 14.24 -7.73 -7.86
C ALA A 520 14.93 -7.65 -9.23
N ARG A 521 15.64 -6.54 -9.47
CA ARG A 521 16.47 -6.40 -10.66
C ARG A 521 17.65 -7.40 -10.63
N PRO A 522 18.36 -7.61 -11.75
CA PRO A 522 19.63 -8.35 -11.73
C PRO A 522 20.63 -7.71 -10.73
N GLY A 523 21.10 -8.50 -9.77
CA GLY A 523 21.93 -8.03 -8.66
C GLY A 523 21.19 -7.21 -7.59
N GLY A 524 19.86 -7.18 -7.63
CA GLY A 524 19.01 -6.69 -6.56
C GLY A 524 18.95 -7.67 -5.39
N VAL A 525 18.44 -7.19 -4.26
CA VAL A 525 18.42 -7.93 -2.99
C VAL A 525 16.99 -8.29 -2.60
N VAL A 526 16.82 -9.47 -2.03
CA VAL A 526 15.55 -9.91 -1.42
C VAL A 526 15.81 -10.18 0.06
N ALA A 527 15.02 -9.54 0.94
CA ALA A 527 15.08 -9.69 2.38
C ALA A 527 13.66 -9.96 2.93
N LEU A 528 13.26 -11.23 2.95
CA LEU A 528 11.92 -11.71 3.33
C LEU A 528 11.94 -12.64 4.53
#